data_AF-A0A6I7R5L9-F1
#
_entry.id   AF-A0A6I7R5L9-F1
#
_cell.length_a   1.000
_cell.length_b   1.000
_cell.length_c   1.000
_cell.angle_alpha   90.00
_cell.angle_beta   90.00
_cell.angle_gamma   90.00
#
_symmetry.space_group_name_H-M   'P 1'
#
loop_
_entity.id
_entity.type
_entity.pdbx_description
1 polymer ?
#
loop_
_entity_poly.entity_id
_entity_poly.type
_entity_poly.pdbx_seq_one_letter_code
_entity_poly.pdbx_strand_id
1 'polypeptide(L)'
;MNLVRKTKNMSIIDLRKTTNHPISFLYSEIFNNALLDSRIAYGRSQPGFSLDKNSNSIFVIAAKKAVEFGLQKKGIEEYLKSIYSKYYELVVPHNAADWLGLDFSKNSVFYSEPPWSAVFPWRARSVESYKNAYVKAAIKENEVLGKNLTIKDGWLFCGPVSAEKLEIEVERILYVLRSIQKNGYQRDSSSDGDAKATALVNTDGDWRWLLTAGNHRASAAAALGYDSIPIRVNLVIIRDQVKFWPHVVNNNFSIEEALTFFDRVFSGNGPEITKNWEKFVQGL
;
A
#
# COMPACT_ATOMS: atom_id res chain seq x y z
N MET A 1 -35.46 -17.97 5.32
CA MET A 1 -35.56 -16.55 5.72
C MET A 1 -34.22 -15.89 5.39
N ASN A 2 -34.13 -15.24 4.22
CA ASN A 2 -32.88 -14.68 3.70
C ASN A 2 -32.49 -13.42 4.49
N LEU A 3 -31.46 -13.53 5.31
CA LEU A 3 -30.76 -12.37 5.88
C LEU A 3 -29.96 -11.69 4.77
N VAL A 4 -30.63 -10.80 4.03
CA VAL A 4 -29.95 -9.77 3.24
C VAL A 4 -29.12 -8.96 4.24
N ARG A 5 -27.82 -9.21 4.22
CA ARG A 5 -26.82 -8.44 4.95
C ARG A 5 -26.91 -7.02 4.39
N LYS A 6 -27.71 -6.15 5.01
CA LYS A 6 -27.75 -4.72 4.70
C LYS A 6 -26.30 -4.24 4.68
N THR A 7 -25.79 -3.93 3.49
CA THR A 7 -24.54 -3.23 3.30
C THR A 7 -24.64 -1.97 4.14
N LYS A 8 -23.86 -1.89 5.22
CA LYS A 8 -23.71 -0.67 6.00
C LYS A 8 -23.20 0.36 5.00
N ASN A 9 -24.06 1.28 4.54
CA ASN A 9 -23.67 2.32 3.60
C ASN A 9 -22.46 3.01 4.23
N MET A 10 -21.29 2.89 3.60
CA MET A 10 -20.09 3.54 4.09
C MET A 10 -20.31 5.05 3.94
N SER A 11 -20.58 5.72 5.06
CA SER A 11 -20.68 7.17 5.09
C SER A 11 -19.30 7.78 4.84
N ILE A 12 -19.23 8.72 3.88
CA ILE A 12 -18.02 9.43 3.49
C ILE A 12 -18.26 10.93 3.70
N ILE A 13 -17.36 11.61 4.42
CA ILE A 13 -17.35 13.07 4.49
C ILE A 13 -16.44 13.63 3.39
N ASP A 14 -16.94 14.58 2.60
CA ASP A 14 -16.14 15.26 1.58
C ASP A 14 -15.44 16.48 2.18
N LEU A 15 -14.14 16.38 2.41
CA LEU A 15 -13.34 17.43 3.02
C LEU A 15 -12.59 18.28 1.96
N ARG A 16 -12.68 17.94 0.67
CA ARG A 16 -11.90 18.58 -0.40
C ARG A 16 -12.18 20.07 -0.58
N LYS A 17 -13.43 20.47 -0.33
CA LYS A 17 -13.89 21.87 -0.46
C LYS A 17 -13.82 22.66 0.85
N THR A 18 -13.33 22.05 1.93
CA THR A 18 -13.23 22.68 3.26
C THR A 18 -11.78 22.71 3.70
N THR A 19 -11.43 21.86 4.67
CA THR A 19 -10.08 21.84 5.27
C THR A 19 -9.07 21.08 4.43
N ASN A 20 -9.53 20.12 3.61
CA ASN A 20 -8.71 19.14 2.89
C ASN A 20 -7.59 18.53 3.77
N HIS A 21 -7.89 18.33 5.06
CA HIS A 21 -6.92 17.87 6.04
C HIS A 21 -7.47 16.66 6.82
N PRO A 22 -6.68 15.58 7.02
CA PRO A 22 -7.17 14.36 7.64
C PRO A 22 -7.56 14.54 9.12
N ILE A 23 -6.97 15.49 9.86
CA ILE A 23 -7.36 15.73 11.27
C ILE A 23 -8.85 16.08 11.39
N SER A 24 -9.42 16.82 10.44
CA SER A 24 -10.84 17.18 10.46
C SER A 24 -11.77 15.96 10.45
N PHE A 25 -11.30 14.83 9.92
CA PHE A 25 -12.04 13.57 9.93
C PHE A 25 -12.26 13.03 11.35
N LEU A 26 -11.34 13.28 12.28
CA LEU A 26 -11.43 12.82 13.67
C LEU A 26 -12.62 13.43 14.43
N TYR A 27 -13.13 14.57 13.97
CA TYR A 27 -14.26 15.29 14.56
C TYR A 27 -15.59 15.00 13.85
N SER A 28 -15.60 14.10 12.87
CA SER A 28 -16.76 13.90 11.99
C SER A 28 -17.84 12.99 12.57
N GLU A 29 -17.58 12.32 13.71
CA GLU A 29 -18.42 11.39 14.53
C GLU A 29 -19.18 10.26 13.81
N ILE A 30 -19.80 10.51 12.66
CA ILE A 30 -20.75 9.65 11.95
C ILE A 30 -20.19 9.08 10.64
N PHE A 31 -19.01 9.55 10.20
CA PHE A 31 -18.39 9.14 8.95
C PHE A 31 -17.33 8.07 9.17
N ASN A 32 -17.23 7.11 8.25
CA ASN A 32 -16.25 6.03 8.32
C ASN A 32 -15.04 6.27 7.41
N ASN A 33 -15.15 7.24 6.50
CA ASN A 33 -14.06 7.67 5.63
C ASN A 33 -14.16 9.17 5.41
N ALA A 34 -13.02 9.81 5.20
CA ALA A 34 -12.92 11.15 4.63
C ALA A 34 -12.39 11.08 3.21
N LEU A 35 -13.00 11.87 2.34
CA LEU A 35 -12.54 12.07 0.98
C LEU A 35 -11.70 13.35 0.93
N LEU A 36 -10.48 13.22 0.40
CA LEU A 36 -9.47 14.26 0.32
C LEU A 36 -8.87 14.27 -1.08
N ASP A 37 -8.43 15.44 -1.56
CA ASP A 37 -7.57 15.56 -2.74
C ASP A 37 -6.14 15.67 -2.25
N SER A 38 -5.30 14.71 -2.60
CA SER A 38 -3.96 14.61 -2.05
C SER A 38 -2.91 14.56 -3.14
N ARG A 39 -1.79 15.25 -2.90
CA ARG A 39 -0.65 15.27 -3.82
C ARG A 39 -0.05 13.87 -3.91
N ILE A 40 0.26 13.42 -5.12
CA ILE A 40 0.94 12.15 -5.37
C ILE A 40 2.27 12.09 -4.61
N ALA A 41 3.00 13.21 -4.53
CA ALA A 41 4.27 13.28 -3.81
C ALA A 41 4.16 12.99 -2.29
N TYR A 42 2.97 13.13 -1.70
CA TYR A 42 2.72 12.80 -0.29
C TYR A 42 2.26 11.36 -0.09
N GLY A 43 2.08 10.60 -1.17
CA GLY A 43 1.68 9.21 -1.12
C GLY A 43 2.82 8.28 -0.75
N ARG A 44 2.46 7.20 -0.05
CA ARG A 44 3.36 6.11 0.33
C ARG A 44 2.76 4.77 -0.08
N SER A 45 3.57 3.88 -0.65
CA SER A 45 3.23 2.46 -0.81
C SER A 45 4.05 1.62 0.14
N GLN A 46 3.56 0.44 0.54
CA GLN A 46 4.38 -0.48 1.32
C GLN A 46 5.63 -0.90 0.50
N PRO A 47 6.79 -1.06 1.15
CA PRO A 47 7.03 -1.00 2.60
C PRO A 47 7.30 0.41 3.18
N GLY A 48 7.13 1.48 2.39
CA GLY A 48 7.37 2.86 2.83
C GLY A 48 7.71 3.83 1.70
N PHE A 49 7.90 3.33 0.47
CA PHE A 49 8.33 4.15 -0.67
C PHE A 49 7.38 5.29 -1.00
N SER A 50 7.94 6.44 -1.37
CA SER A 50 7.19 7.56 -1.95
C SER A 50 6.52 7.14 -3.27
N LEU A 51 5.48 7.86 -3.68
CA LEU A 51 4.87 7.72 -5.01
C LEU A 51 5.34 8.80 -6.00
N ASP A 52 6.35 9.60 -5.63
CA ASP A 52 6.81 10.71 -6.46
C ASP A 52 7.71 10.26 -7.63
N LYS A 53 8.30 11.24 -8.32
CA LYS A 53 9.20 11.01 -9.45
C LYS A 53 10.44 10.17 -9.11
N ASN A 54 10.90 10.19 -7.86
CA ASN A 54 12.05 9.43 -7.36
C ASN A 54 11.63 8.14 -6.63
N SER A 55 10.39 7.70 -6.80
CA SER A 55 9.86 6.49 -6.17
C SER A 55 10.68 5.24 -6.47
N ASN A 56 10.96 4.45 -5.42
CA ASN A 56 11.48 3.08 -5.53
C ASN A 56 10.38 2.01 -5.44
N SER A 57 9.10 2.41 -5.46
CA SER A 57 7.99 1.47 -5.46
C SER A 57 7.96 0.67 -6.76
N ILE A 58 7.94 -0.66 -6.68
CA ILE A 58 7.83 -1.52 -7.86
C ILE A 58 6.64 -1.14 -8.74
N PHE A 59 5.50 -0.80 -8.15
CA PHE A 59 4.30 -0.42 -8.89
C PHE A 59 4.48 0.89 -9.66
N VAL A 60 5.19 1.87 -9.09
CA VAL A 60 5.46 3.15 -9.76
C VAL A 60 6.53 2.97 -10.83
N ILE A 61 7.59 2.21 -10.53
CA ILE A 61 8.66 1.91 -11.49
C ILE A 61 8.11 1.15 -12.69
N ALA A 62 7.39 0.05 -12.47
CA ALA A 62 6.77 -0.72 -13.55
C ALA A 62 5.82 0.17 -14.36
N ALA A 63 5.05 1.03 -13.71
CA ALA A 63 4.13 1.92 -14.41
C ALA A 63 4.84 2.96 -15.28
N LYS A 64 5.89 3.60 -14.77
CA LYS A 64 6.72 4.56 -15.54
C LYS A 64 7.39 3.87 -16.72
N LYS A 65 8.02 2.71 -16.49
CA LYS A 65 8.68 1.93 -17.55
C LYS A 65 7.68 1.43 -18.60
N ALA A 66 6.44 1.11 -18.23
CA ALA A 66 5.38 0.80 -19.19
C ALA A 66 5.04 1.99 -20.09
N VAL A 67 4.92 3.20 -19.51
CA VAL A 67 4.65 4.45 -20.25
C VAL A 67 5.81 4.79 -21.19
N GLU A 68 7.05 4.70 -20.70
CA GLU A 68 8.28 4.93 -21.48
C GLU A 68 8.43 3.94 -22.64
N PHE A 69 8.15 2.65 -22.39
CA PHE A 69 8.17 1.63 -23.43
C PHE A 69 7.10 1.89 -24.49
N GLY A 70 5.89 2.27 -24.05
CA GLY A 70 4.72 2.56 -24.86
C GLY A 70 3.64 1.48 -24.72
N LEU A 71 2.48 1.87 -24.16
CA LEU A 71 1.42 0.95 -23.69
C LEU A 71 0.79 0.03 -24.76
N GLN A 72 0.99 0.34 -26.04
CA GLN A 72 0.47 -0.41 -27.19
C GLN A 72 1.54 -1.21 -27.94
N LYS A 73 2.82 -1.11 -27.53
CA LYS A 73 3.90 -1.84 -28.20
C LYS A 73 3.84 -3.32 -27.85
N LYS A 74 4.08 -4.17 -28.86
CA LYS A 74 4.27 -5.61 -28.67
C LYS A 74 5.49 -5.85 -27.78
N GLY A 75 5.41 -6.83 -26.87
CA GLY A 75 6.49 -7.16 -25.93
C GLY A 75 6.45 -6.42 -24.59
N ILE A 76 5.47 -5.54 -24.37
CA ILE A 76 5.36 -4.78 -23.11
C ILE A 76 5.14 -5.69 -21.90
N GLU A 77 4.40 -6.78 -22.06
CA GLU A 77 4.13 -7.72 -20.98
C GLU A 77 5.43 -8.42 -20.57
N GLU A 78 6.19 -8.97 -21.51
CA GLU A 78 7.50 -9.60 -21.25
C GLU A 78 8.50 -8.61 -20.64
N TYR A 79 8.49 -7.36 -21.12
CA TYR A 79 9.31 -6.31 -20.57
C TYR A 79 8.98 -6.05 -19.08
N LEU A 80 7.71 -5.87 -18.74
CA LEU A 80 7.27 -5.67 -17.36
C LEU A 80 7.49 -6.91 -16.50
N LYS A 81 7.27 -8.11 -17.06
CA LYS A 81 7.57 -9.37 -16.36
C LYS A 81 9.03 -9.38 -15.91
N SER A 82 9.98 -8.96 -16.77
CA SER A 82 11.40 -8.92 -16.39
C SER A 82 11.70 -7.95 -15.23
N ILE A 83 11.03 -6.79 -15.19
CA ILE A 83 11.16 -5.82 -14.08
C ILE A 83 10.58 -6.39 -12.77
N TYR A 84 9.37 -6.95 -12.82
CA TYR A 84 8.74 -7.56 -11.65
C TYR A 84 9.53 -8.77 -11.15
N SER A 85 10.00 -9.65 -12.05
CA SER A 85 10.87 -10.78 -11.69
C SER A 85 12.09 -10.27 -10.93
N LYS A 86 12.73 -9.20 -11.42
CA LYS A 86 13.91 -8.68 -10.74
C LYS A 86 13.61 -8.12 -9.36
N TYR A 87 12.49 -7.45 -9.19
CA TYR A 87 12.05 -6.99 -7.87
C TYR A 87 11.83 -8.14 -6.90
N TYR A 88 11.09 -9.16 -7.33
CA TYR A 88 10.77 -10.32 -6.48
C TYR A 88 11.98 -11.22 -6.20
N GLU A 89 13.02 -11.18 -7.04
CA GLU A 89 14.33 -11.80 -6.74
C GLU A 89 15.12 -11.02 -5.69
N LEU A 90 15.07 -9.68 -5.72
CA LEU A 90 15.92 -8.82 -4.91
C LEU A 90 15.30 -8.46 -3.55
N VAL A 91 13.98 -8.50 -3.41
CA VAL A 91 13.25 -8.12 -2.19
C VAL A 91 12.59 -9.35 -1.60
N VAL A 92 13.37 -10.13 -0.84
CA VAL A 92 12.94 -11.41 -0.24
C VAL A 92 13.15 -11.36 1.28
N PRO A 93 12.23 -10.75 2.04
CA PRO A 93 12.30 -10.78 3.51
C PRO A 93 12.07 -12.21 4.04
N HIS A 94 12.82 -12.61 5.07
CA HIS A 94 12.68 -13.94 5.67
C HIS A 94 11.44 -14.01 6.57
N ASN A 95 11.07 -12.89 7.20
CA ASN A 95 10.00 -12.80 8.18
C ASN A 95 9.38 -11.38 8.22
N ALA A 96 8.42 -11.18 9.10
CA ALA A 96 7.75 -9.89 9.29
C ALA A 96 8.71 -8.82 9.84
N ALA A 97 9.72 -9.16 10.65
CA ALA A 97 10.70 -8.21 11.16
C ALA A 97 11.54 -7.60 10.03
N ASP A 98 12.03 -8.41 9.09
CA ASP A 98 12.75 -7.96 7.90
C ASP A 98 11.91 -7.01 7.06
N TRP A 99 10.62 -7.35 6.86
CA TRP A 99 9.69 -6.51 6.10
C TRP A 99 9.39 -5.18 6.81
N LEU A 100 9.24 -5.22 8.13
CA LEU A 100 9.13 -4.03 8.97
C LEU A 100 10.46 -3.28 9.07
N GLY A 101 11.59 -3.88 8.71
CA GLY A 101 12.93 -3.31 8.76
C GLY A 101 13.28 -2.76 10.14
N LEU A 102 12.98 -3.53 11.18
CA LEU A 102 13.27 -3.20 12.58
C LEU A 102 14.03 -4.36 13.21
N ASP A 103 14.95 -4.02 14.10
CA ASP A 103 15.63 -4.99 14.96
C ASP A 103 14.86 -5.08 16.28
N PHE A 104 14.08 -6.14 16.44
CA PHE A 104 13.27 -6.35 17.62
C PHE A 104 14.04 -7.14 18.68
N SER A 105 13.52 -7.19 19.91
CA SER A 105 13.98 -8.18 20.88
C SER A 105 13.86 -9.61 20.34
N LYS A 106 14.81 -10.50 20.69
CA LYS A 106 14.89 -11.89 20.18
C LYS A 106 13.60 -12.71 20.33
N ASN A 107 12.74 -12.38 21.29
CA ASN A 107 11.49 -13.09 21.55
C ASN A 107 10.28 -12.47 20.83
N SER A 108 10.50 -11.50 19.93
CA SER A 108 9.44 -10.86 19.17
C SER A 108 8.76 -11.84 18.22
N VAL A 109 7.43 -11.80 18.22
CA VAL A 109 6.58 -12.61 17.33
C VAL A 109 6.90 -12.36 15.84
N PHE A 110 7.45 -11.20 15.51
CA PHE A 110 7.76 -10.82 14.13
C PHE A 110 8.88 -11.64 13.49
N TYR A 111 9.76 -12.27 14.28
CA TYR A 111 10.79 -13.17 13.74
C TYR A 111 10.22 -14.53 13.33
N SER A 112 9.13 -14.97 13.95
CA SER A 112 8.47 -16.27 13.67
C SER A 112 7.35 -16.19 12.63
N GLU A 113 6.98 -14.98 12.20
CA GLU A 113 5.82 -14.76 11.35
C GLU A 113 6.23 -14.34 9.93
N PRO A 114 5.46 -14.70 8.88
CA PRO A 114 5.86 -14.44 7.51
C PRO A 114 5.68 -12.94 7.15
N PRO A 115 6.36 -12.44 6.10
CA PRO A 115 6.34 -11.03 5.72
C PRO A 115 4.94 -10.41 5.58
N TRP A 116 3.99 -11.12 4.97
CA TRP A 116 2.61 -10.65 4.77
C TRP A 116 1.76 -10.54 6.04
N SER A 117 2.28 -11.00 7.18
CA SER A 117 1.64 -10.84 8.50
C SER A 117 2.10 -9.60 9.25
N ALA A 118 3.07 -8.85 8.70
CA ALA A 118 3.63 -7.64 9.29
C ALA A 118 2.53 -6.59 9.55
N VAL A 119 2.09 -6.54 10.80
CA VAL A 119 1.11 -5.56 11.26
C VAL A 119 1.82 -4.29 11.71
N PHE A 120 1.28 -3.14 11.33
CA PHE A 120 1.88 -1.85 11.66
C PHE A 120 1.56 -1.43 13.09
N PRO A 121 2.42 -0.61 13.74
CA PRO A 121 2.31 -0.27 15.16
C PRO A 121 0.91 0.22 15.60
N TRP A 122 0.24 0.94 14.70
CA TRP A 122 -1.05 1.58 14.93
C TRP A 122 -2.29 0.76 14.55
N ARG A 123 -2.14 -0.46 14.02
CA ARG A 123 -3.30 -1.28 13.64
C ARG A 123 -3.94 -1.91 14.87
N ALA A 124 -5.26 -1.94 14.92
CA ALA A 124 -6.01 -2.55 16.02
C ALA A 124 -6.07 -4.09 15.97
N ARG A 125 -5.72 -4.71 14.84
CA ARG A 125 -5.77 -6.17 14.70
C ARG A 125 -4.52 -6.80 15.29
N SER A 126 -4.66 -7.93 15.96
CA SER A 126 -3.49 -8.76 16.32
C SER A 126 -2.78 -9.28 15.06
N VAL A 127 -1.51 -9.69 15.21
CA VAL A 127 -0.71 -10.32 14.15
C VAL A 127 -1.46 -11.50 13.52
N GLU A 128 -2.00 -12.40 14.35
CA GLU A 128 -2.74 -13.57 13.90
C GLU A 128 -4.05 -13.20 13.17
N SER A 129 -4.79 -12.20 13.68
CA SER A 129 -6.00 -11.72 13.00
C SER A 129 -5.68 -11.07 11.64
N TYR A 130 -4.54 -10.38 11.56
CA TYR A 130 -4.05 -9.73 10.34
C TYR A 130 -3.64 -10.77 9.29
N LYS A 131 -2.85 -11.76 9.69
CA LYS A 131 -2.44 -12.92 8.87
C LYS A 131 -3.65 -13.62 8.25
N ASN A 132 -4.64 -14.00 9.09
CA ASN A 132 -5.84 -14.67 8.62
C ASN A 132 -6.65 -13.84 7.62
N ALA A 133 -6.65 -12.51 7.77
CA ALA A 133 -7.32 -11.63 6.83
C ALA A 133 -6.62 -11.57 5.47
N TYR A 134 -5.28 -11.56 5.44
CA TYR A 134 -4.52 -11.59 4.19
C TYR A 134 -4.66 -12.91 3.45
N VAL A 135 -4.65 -14.04 4.16
CA VAL A 135 -4.93 -15.36 3.56
C VAL A 135 -6.28 -15.36 2.86
N LYS A 136 -7.33 -14.87 3.54
CA LYS A 136 -8.68 -14.76 2.97
C LYS A 136 -8.75 -13.78 1.80
N ALA A 137 -8.07 -12.65 1.90
CA ALA A 137 -8.03 -11.65 0.82
C ALA A 137 -7.36 -12.19 -0.44
N ALA A 138 -6.24 -12.90 -0.30
CA ALA A 138 -5.52 -13.51 -1.42
C ALA A 138 -6.43 -14.50 -2.18
N ILE A 139 -7.09 -15.42 -1.46
CA ILE A 139 -8.02 -16.38 -2.07
C ILE A 139 -9.14 -15.65 -2.82
N LYS A 140 -9.82 -14.69 -2.17
CA LYS A 140 -10.93 -13.95 -2.76
C LYS A 140 -10.52 -13.13 -4.00
N GLU A 141 -9.35 -12.48 -3.96
CA GLU A 141 -8.83 -11.73 -5.10
C GLU A 141 -8.58 -12.62 -6.33
N ASN A 142 -8.08 -13.84 -6.10
CA ASN A 142 -7.77 -14.78 -7.16
C ASN A 142 -9.03 -15.47 -7.70
N GLU A 143 -10.02 -15.77 -6.85
CA GLU A 143 -11.34 -16.28 -7.26
C GLU A 143 -12.04 -15.34 -8.24
N VAL A 144 -11.98 -14.02 -8.01
CA VAL A 144 -12.54 -13.01 -8.93
C VAL A 144 -11.91 -13.06 -10.33
N LEU A 145 -10.66 -13.51 -10.42
CA LEU A 145 -9.93 -13.70 -11.67
C LEU A 145 -10.09 -15.11 -12.26
N GLY A 146 -10.89 -15.98 -11.62
CA GLY A 146 -11.02 -17.39 -12.01
C GLY A 146 -9.74 -18.20 -11.80
N LYS A 147 -8.83 -17.75 -10.92
CA LYS A 147 -7.54 -18.39 -10.65
C LYS A 147 -7.60 -19.06 -9.26
N ASN A 148 -7.05 -20.27 -9.16
CA ASN A 148 -6.97 -21.01 -7.89
C ASN A 148 -5.62 -20.77 -7.18
N LEU A 149 -5.27 -19.50 -6.98
CA LEU A 149 -4.03 -19.10 -6.30
C LEU A 149 -4.32 -18.70 -4.84
N THR A 150 -3.32 -18.88 -3.98
CA THR A 150 -3.36 -18.60 -2.55
C THR A 150 -2.22 -17.66 -2.16
N ILE A 151 -2.09 -17.34 -0.87
CA ILE A 151 -0.95 -16.56 -0.36
C ILE A 151 0.40 -17.28 -0.55
N LYS A 152 0.40 -18.62 -0.72
CA LYS A 152 1.62 -19.40 -0.96
C LYS A 152 2.23 -19.14 -2.32
N ASP A 153 1.43 -18.67 -3.27
CA ASP A 153 1.86 -18.30 -4.62
C ASP A 153 2.52 -16.91 -4.65
N GLY A 154 2.61 -16.24 -3.49
CA GLY A 154 3.34 -15.00 -3.32
C GLY A 154 2.47 -13.84 -2.86
N TRP A 155 3.15 -12.78 -2.45
CA TRP A 155 2.54 -11.55 -1.98
C TRP A 155 2.93 -10.38 -2.88
N LEU A 156 2.00 -9.47 -3.18
CA LEU A 156 2.23 -8.40 -4.14
C LEU A 156 3.38 -7.45 -3.76
N PHE A 157 3.78 -7.39 -2.49
CA PHE A 157 4.78 -6.44 -2.04
C PHE A 157 6.20 -7.00 -1.93
N CYS A 158 6.40 -8.32 -1.92
CA CYS A 158 7.74 -8.90 -1.84
C CYS A 158 7.79 -10.32 -2.40
N GLY A 159 9.00 -10.76 -2.74
CA GLY A 159 9.23 -12.11 -3.21
C GLY A 159 9.31 -13.14 -2.09
N PRO A 160 9.31 -14.43 -2.46
CA PRO A 160 9.11 -14.94 -3.81
C PRO A 160 7.64 -14.87 -4.27
N VAL A 161 7.42 -14.92 -5.58
CA VAL A 161 6.09 -15.07 -6.19
C VAL A 161 6.11 -16.12 -7.29
N SER A 162 4.98 -16.80 -7.54
CA SER A 162 4.83 -17.72 -8.66
C SER A 162 4.79 -16.98 -9.99
N ALA A 163 5.06 -17.69 -11.09
CA ALA A 163 4.96 -17.13 -12.43
C ALA A 163 3.54 -16.60 -12.70
N GLU A 164 2.52 -17.38 -12.35
CA GLU A 164 1.11 -17.01 -12.54
C GLU A 164 0.74 -15.76 -11.73
N LYS A 165 1.24 -15.63 -10.50
CA LYS A 165 0.98 -14.44 -9.67
C LYS A 165 1.66 -13.20 -10.26
N LEU A 166 2.86 -13.35 -10.78
CA LEU A 166 3.58 -12.27 -11.45
C LEU A 166 2.83 -11.77 -12.68
N GLU A 167 2.30 -12.68 -13.51
CA GLU A 167 1.48 -12.33 -14.67
C GLU A 167 0.25 -11.47 -14.29
N ILE A 168 -0.43 -11.85 -13.21
CA ILE A 168 -1.59 -11.10 -12.70
C ILE A 168 -1.22 -9.65 -12.34
N GLU A 169 -0.07 -9.42 -11.70
CA GLU A 169 0.33 -8.05 -11.32
C GLU A 169 0.70 -7.21 -12.56
N VAL A 170 1.32 -7.83 -13.58
CA VAL A 170 1.59 -7.18 -14.89
C VAL A 170 0.30 -6.81 -15.61
N GLU A 171 -0.66 -7.73 -15.69
CA GLU A 171 -1.97 -7.48 -16.30
C GLU A 171 -2.70 -6.35 -15.57
N ARG A 172 -2.71 -6.37 -14.22
CA ARG A 172 -3.36 -5.35 -13.39
C ARG A 172 -2.79 -3.96 -13.63
N ILE A 173 -1.47 -3.79 -13.66
CA ILE A 173 -0.90 -2.45 -13.88
C ILE A 173 -1.16 -1.95 -15.31
N LEU A 174 -1.05 -2.81 -16.32
CA LEU A 174 -1.33 -2.45 -17.72
C LEU A 174 -2.79 -2.08 -17.94
N TYR A 175 -3.71 -2.85 -17.37
CA TYR A 175 -5.15 -2.57 -17.44
C TYR A 175 -5.45 -1.18 -16.87
N VAL A 176 -4.94 -0.88 -15.67
CA VAL A 176 -5.20 0.39 -15.00
C VAL A 176 -4.54 1.56 -15.74
N LEU A 177 -3.30 1.41 -16.22
CA LEU A 177 -2.62 2.42 -17.03
C LEU A 177 -3.40 2.77 -18.30
N ARG A 178 -3.81 1.76 -19.06
CA ARG A 178 -4.59 1.94 -20.29
C ARG A 178 -5.94 2.61 -20.00
N SER A 179 -6.60 2.21 -18.91
CA SER A 179 -7.88 2.80 -18.51
C SER A 179 -7.73 4.28 -18.12
N ILE A 180 -6.76 4.63 -17.29
CA ILE A 180 -6.51 6.01 -16.85
C ILE A 180 -6.00 6.86 -18.01
N GLN A 181 -5.14 6.33 -18.88
CA GLN A 181 -4.68 7.06 -20.07
C GLN A 181 -5.85 7.42 -21.00
N LYS A 182 -6.79 6.47 -21.20
CA LYS A 182 -7.92 6.67 -22.09
C LYS A 182 -9.01 7.56 -21.50
N ASN A 183 -9.36 7.34 -20.23
CA ASN A 183 -10.56 7.92 -19.62
C ASN A 183 -10.25 8.97 -18.56
N GLY A 184 -8.99 9.22 -18.24
CA GLY A 184 -8.57 9.98 -17.07
C GLY A 184 -8.73 9.19 -15.76
N TYR A 185 -8.26 9.75 -14.65
CA TYR A 185 -8.48 9.18 -13.33
C TYR A 185 -9.95 9.36 -12.92
N GLN A 186 -10.70 8.25 -12.90
CA GLN A 186 -12.13 8.26 -12.59
C GLN A 186 -12.40 7.89 -11.14
N ARG A 187 -13.28 8.66 -10.53
CA ARG A 187 -13.79 8.44 -9.18
C ARG A 187 -14.98 7.50 -9.21
N ASP A 188 -15.10 6.67 -8.19
CA ASP A 188 -16.29 5.84 -8.00
C ASP A 188 -16.64 5.75 -6.51
N SER A 189 -17.89 6.07 -6.17
CA SER A 189 -18.40 6.06 -4.79
C SER A 189 -18.51 4.66 -4.19
N SER A 190 -18.40 3.60 -5.00
CA SER A 190 -18.38 2.22 -4.54
C SER A 190 -17.27 1.95 -3.54
N SER A 191 -17.36 0.84 -2.81
CA SER A 191 -16.40 0.52 -1.75
C SER A 191 -14.97 0.29 -2.25
N ASP A 192 -14.78 0.01 -3.54
CA ASP A 192 -13.48 -0.18 -4.17
C ASP A 192 -13.19 0.90 -5.23
N GLY A 193 -13.97 1.98 -5.26
CA GLY A 193 -13.89 2.96 -6.35
C GLY A 193 -12.76 4.00 -6.23
N ASP A 194 -12.26 4.27 -5.02
CA ASP A 194 -11.16 5.22 -4.78
C ASP A 194 -9.95 4.53 -4.14
N ALA A 195 -8.74 5.08 -4.33
CA ALA A 195 -7.57 4.66 -3.56
C ALA A 195 -7.83 4.90 -2.06
N LYS A 196 -7.53 3.90 -1.23
CA LYS A 196 -7.73 3.98 0.23
C LYS A 196 -6.39 4.18 0.92
N ALA A 197 -6.39 5.00 1.95
CA ALA A 197 -5.18 5.31 2.68
C ALA A 197 -5.39 5.47 4.19
N THR A 198 -4.31 5.24 4.91
CA THR A 198 -4.12 5.72 6.28
C THR A 198 -3.35 7.03 6.21
N ALA A 199 -3.89 8.10 6.80
CA ALA A 199 -3.16 9.36 6.94
C ALA A 199 -2.15 9.26 8.10
N LEU A 200 -0.93 9.71 7.86
CA LEU A 200 0.15 9.81 8.84
C LEU A 200 0.43 11.29 9.04
N VAL A 201 0.36 11.80 10.28
CA VAL A 201 0.56 13.21 10.63
C VAL A 201 1.75 13.33 11.58
N ASN A 202 2.74 14.15 11.22
CA ASN A 202 3.93 14.38 12.05
C ASN A 202 3.67 15.46 13.13
N THR A 203 4.71 15.81 13.88
CA THR A 203 4.71 16.85 14.93
C THR A 203 4.35 18.24 14.42
N ASP A 204 4.71 18.55 13.18
CA ASP A 204 4.53 19.88 12.57
C ASP A 204 3.14 20.04 11.93
N GLY A 205 2.32 18.98 11.95
CA GLY A 205 1.03 18.94 11.28
C GLY A 205 1.11 18.59 9.79
N ASP A 206 2.30 18.38 9.24
CA ASP A 206 2.46 17.81 7.90
C ASP A 206 1.92 16.39 7.85
N TRP A 207 1.30 16.03 6.72
CA TRP A 207 0.74 14.69 6.57
C TRP A 207 1.15 14.00 5.27
N ARG A 208 1.15 12.67 5.33
CA ARG A 208 1.36 11.74 4.23
C ARG A 208 0.23 10.73 4.22
N TRP A 209 0.04 10.05 3.10
CA TRP A 209 -1.00 9.05 2.96
C TRP A 209 -0.42 7.71 2.53
N LEU A 210 -0.53 6.73 3.41
CA LEU A 210 -0.07 5.36 3.19
C LEU A 210 -1.18 4.53 2.57
N LEU A 211 -0.95 4.07 1.36
CA LEU A 211 -1.86 3.20 0.63
C LEU A 211 -2.21 1.94 1.41
N THR A 212 -3.50 1.68 1.53
CA THR A 212 -4.06 0.43 2.05
C THR A 212 -4.82 -0.36 1.00
N ALA A 213 -5.28 0.31 -0.07
CA ALA A 213 -5.84 -0.31 -1.26
C ALA A 213 -5.69 0.62 -2.47
N GLY A 214 -5.65 0.05 -3.67
CA GLY A 214 -5.51 0.82 -4.91
C GLY A 214 -4.07 1.15 -5.31
N ASN A 215 -3.08 0.32 -4.93
CA ASN A 215 -1.66 0.52 -5.31
C ASN A 215 -1.47 0.73 -6.82
N HIS A 216 -2.09 -0.12 -7.65
CA HIS A 216 -2.02 0.01 -9.11
C HIS A 216 -2.57 1.34 -9.61
N ARG A 217 -3.73 1.80 -9.10
CA ARG A 217 -4.37 3.06 -9.52
C ARG A 217 -3.54 4.28 -9.14
N ALA A 218 -3.08 4.34 -7.90
CA ALA A 218 -2.24 5.45 -7.47
C ALA A 218 -0.90 5.49 -8.21
N SER A 219 -0.29 4.33 -8.45
CA SER A 219 0.98 4.24 -9.17
C SER A 219 0.86 4.56 -10.66
N ALA A 220 -0.23 4.13 -11.30
CA ALA A 220 -0.54 4.49 -12.67
C ALA A 220 -0.80 6.00 -12.81
N ALA A 221 -1.53 6.61 -11.87
CA ALA A 221 -1.72 8.06 -11.83
C ALA A 221 -0.39 8.81 -11.69
N ALA A 222 0.50 8.33 -10.80
CA ALA A 222 1.84 8.89 -10.65
C ALA A 222 2.65 8.80 -11.94
N ALA A 223 2.65 7.65 -12.62
CA ALA A 223 3.37 7.44 -13.87
C ALA A 223 2.82 8.26 -15.04
N LEU A 224 1.51 8.52 -15.06
CA LEU A 224 0.84 9.35 -16.06
C LEU A 224 0.93 10.87 -15.75
N GLY A 225 1.65 11.27 -14.70
CA GLY A 225 1.95 12.67 -14.42
C GLY A 225 0.85 13.43 -13.66
N TYR A 226 -0.04 12.74 -12.95
CA TYR A 226 -1.01 13.41 -12.09
C TYR A 226 -0.31 14.03 -10.88
N ASP A 227 -0.57 15.33 -10.61
CA ASP A 227 -0.05 16.00 -9.42
C ASP A 227 -0.75 15.59 -8.14
N SER A 228 -2.06 15.34 -8.24
CA SER A 228 -2.92 14.94 -7.13
C SER A 228 -3.97 13.95 -7.59
N ILE A 229 -4.38 13.08 -6.67
CA ILE A 229 -5.55 12.23 -6.84
C ILE A 229 -6.46 12.34 -5.63
N PRO A 230 -7.76 12.14 -5.83
CA PRO A 230 -8.69 11.92 -4.73
C PRO A 230 -8.43 10.58 -4.03
N ILE A 231 -8.44 10.59 -2.71
CA ILE A 231 -8.23 9.41 -1.85
C ILE A 231 -9.29 9.32 -0.76
N ARG A 232 -9.54 8.11 -0.27
CA ARG A 232 -10.32 7.85 0.94
C ARG A 232 -9.42 7.56 2.12
N VAL A 233 -9.43 8.42 3.11
CA VAL A 233 -8.79 8.21 4.40
C VAL A 233 -9.78 7.54 5.34
N ASN A 234 -9.40 6.38 5.90
CA ASN A 234 -10.23 5.66 6.87
C ASN A 234 -9.57 5.52 8.25
N LEU A 235 -8.33 6.03 8.39
CA LEU A 235 -7.57 6.00 9.62
C LEU A 235 -6.59 7.18 9.62
N VAL A 236 -6.47 7.87 10.75
CA VAL A 236 -5.53 8.98 10.94
C VAL A 236 -4.61 8.61 12.09
N ILE A 237 -3.31 8.64 11.84
CA ILE A 237 -2.26 8.31 12.81
C ILE A 237 -1.48 9.57 13.10
N ILE A 238 -1.49 9.99 14.36
CA ILE A 238 -0.73 11.14 14.84
C ILE A 238 0.53 10.61 15.52
N ARG A 239 1.69 11.05 15.04
CA ARG A 239 3.02 10.62 15.53
C ARG A 239 3.14 10.73 17.06
N ASP A 240 2.72 11.87 17.62
CA ASP A 240 2.84 12.18 19.05
C ASP A 240 1.91 11.37 19.94
N GLN A 241 0.98 10.62 19.35
CA GLN A 241 0.10 9.69 20.04
C GLN A 241 0.65 8.26 20.09
N VAL A 242 1.94 8.05 19.80
CA VAL A 242 2.59 6.72 19.76
C VAL A 242 2.30 5.86 20.99
N LYS A 243 2.25 6.44 22.19
CA LYS A 243 1.95 5.71 23.43
C LYS A 243 0.56 5.06 23.48
N PHE A 244 -0.34 5.46 22.57
CA PHE A 244 -1.70 4.93 22.45
C PHE A 244 -1.87 4.00 21.25
N TRP A 245 -0.82 3.77 20.46
CA TRP A 245 -0.91 2.87 19.32
C TRP A 245 -1.08 1.42 19.80
N PRO A 246 -2.01 0.63 19.23
CA PRO A 246 -2.40 -0.65 19.81
C PRO A 246 -1.23 -1.62 20.04
N HIS A 247 -0.28 -1.70 19.11
CA HIS A 247 0.86 -2.61 19.27
C HIS A 247 1.96 -2.07 20.17
N VAL A 248 1.97 -0.76 20.46
CA VAL A 248 2.81 -0.17 21.52
C VAL A 248 2.20 -0.47 22.88
N VAL A 249 0.89 -0.25 23.04
CA VAL A 249 0.14 -0.59 24.27
C VAL A 249 0.25 -2.08 24.61
N ASN A 250 0.23 -2.93 23.59
CA ASN A 250 0.33 -4.38 23.76
C ASN A 250 1.79 -4.89 23.83
N ASN A 251 2.80 -4.01 23.93
CA ASN A 251 4.23 -4.35 24.01
C ASN A 251 4.77 -5.20 22.84
N ASN A 252 4.10 -5.18 21.68
CA ASN A 252 4.64 -5.79 20.46
C ASN A 252 5.67 -4.88 19.77
N PHE A 253 5.61 -3.57 20.06
CA PHE A 253 6.60 -2.58 19.67
C PHE A 253 6.97 -1.75 20.90
N SER A 254 8.24 -1.43 21.05
CA SER A 254 8.66 -0.30 21.87
C SER A 254 8.21 1.02 21.20
N ILE A 255 8.20 2.11 21.97
CA ILE A 255 7.94 3.45 21.43
C ILE A 255 8.98 3.80 20.35
N GLU A 256 10.25 3.46 20.57
CA GLU A 256 11.34 3.73 19.64
C GLU A 256 11.18 2.95 18.33
N GLU A 257 10.86 1.66 18.40
CA GLU A 257 10.60 0.81 17.23
C GLU A 257 9.42 1.36 16.41
N ALA A 258 8.34 1.74 17.09
CA ALA A 258 7.15 2.28 16.46
C ALA A 258 7.40 3.64 15.78
N LEU A 259 8.13 4.54 16.43
CA LEU A 259 8.52 5.84 15.85
C LEU A 259 9.50 5.67 14.70
N THR A 260 10.48 4.77 14.81
CA THR A 260 11.42 4.45 13.73
C THR A 260 10.69 3.98 12.49
N PHE A 261 9.71 3.08 12.65
CA PHE A 261 8.86 2.63 11.55
C PHE A 261 8.04 3.79 10.97
N PHE A 262 7.35 4.56 11.81
CA PHE A 262 6.55 5.71 11.37
C PHE A 262 7.39 6.69 10.56
N ASP A 263 8.53 7.13 11.09
CA ASP A 263 9.37 8.17 10.50
C ASP A 263 9.98 7.71 9.18
N ARG A 264 10.36 6.42 9.07
CA ARG A 264 10.83 5.84 7.82
C ARG A 264 9.74 5.85 6.74
N VAL A 265 8.54 5.39 7.08
CA VAL A 265 7.39 5.38 6.15
C VAL A 265 6.99 6.81 5.77
N PHE A 266 6.93 7.72 6.74
CA PHE A 266 6.59 9.13 6.51
C PHE A 266 7.60 9.77 5.56
N SER A 267 8.89 9.48 5.72
CA SER A 267 9.96 10.01 4.87
C SER A 267 9.99 9.43 3.46
N GLY A 268 9.29 8.33 3.18
CA GLY A 268 9.29 7.72 1.85
C GLY A 268 10.36 6.66 1.63
N ASN A 269 10.94 6.12 2.72
CA ASN A 269 12.10 5.23 2.65
C ASN A 269 11.72 3.76 2.84
N GLY A 270 12.36 2.88 2.07
CA GLY A 270 12.24 1.44 2.23
C GLY A 270 13.09 0.90 3.39
N PRO A 271 12.78 -0.32 3.90
CA PRO A 271 13.62 -1.05 4.82
C PRO A 271 14.90 -1.58 4.14
N GLU A 272 15.87 -2.01 4.93
CA GLU A 272 17.19 -2.47 4.43
C GLU A 272 17.09 -3.58 3.39
N ILE A 273 16.12 -4.49 3.53
CA ILE A 273 15.89 -5.59 2.58
C ILE A 273 15.60 -5.10 1.14
N THR A 274 15.28 -3.82 0.96
CA THR A 274 15.02 -3.23 -0.36
C THR A 274 16.23 -2.57 -1.01
N LYS A 275 17.39 -2.47 -0.34
CA LYS A 275 18.55 -1.70 -0.84
C LYS A 275 19.11 -2.22 -2.17
N ASN A 276 19.10 -3.52 -2.39
CA ASN A 276 19.55 -4.09 -3.67
C ASN A 276 18.61 -3.71 -4.81
N TRP A 277 17.31 -3.64 -4.55
CA TRP A 277 16.34 -3.14 -5.50
C TRP A 277 16.52 -1.63 -5.76
N GLU A 278 16.69 -0.82 -4.72
CA GLU A 278 16.94 0.62 -4.88
C GLU A 278 18.18 0.88 -5.75
N LYS A 279 19.28 0.14 -5.55
CA LYS A 279 20.48 0.22 -6.39
C LYS A 279 20.22 -0.20 -7.84
N PHE A 280 19.43 -1.25 -8.05
CA PHE A 280 19.06 -1.71 -9.39
C PHE A 280 18.26 -0.64 -10.13
N VAL A 281 17.27 -0.03 -9.48
CA VAL A 281 16.43 1.03 -10.06
C VAL A 281 17.23 2.26 -10.48
N GLN A 282 18.27 2.63 -9.71
CA GLN A 282 19.15 3.75 -10.07
C GLN A 282 19.90 3.52 -11.39
N GLY A 283 20.04 2.27 -11.84
CA GLY A 283 20.66 1.90 -13.12
C GLY A 283 19.68 1.68 -14.28
N LEU A 284 18.36 1.80 -14.07
CA LEU A 284 17.30 1.55 -15.07
C LEU A 284 16.88 2.79 -15.87
#